data_AF-A0A9D1X2U6-F1
#
_entry.id   AF-A0A9D1X2U6-F1
#
_cell.length_a   1.000
_cell.length_b   1.000
_cell.length_c   1.000
_cell.angle_alpha   90.00
_cell.angle_beta   90.00
_cell.angle_gamma   90.00
#
_symmetry.space_group_name_H-M   'P 1'
#
loop_
_entity.id
_entity.type
_entity.pdbx_description
1 polymer ?
#
loop_
_entity_poly.entity_id
_entity_poly.type
_entity_poly.pdbx_seq_one_letter_code
_entity_poly.pdbx_strand_id
1 'polypeptide(L)'
;MIKVNAMGDVCPIPVIKTKNAIKEMAEGGVVEVLVDNEIAVQNLTKMAKQKQYVCRSEKVAENEYKVTITVPGTATTAGTVPGAEASAAAGTGEEAATAEPAAVSKAEEAISCMPDSRRKKKLVVLRSGKMGEGSDELGTALMKSFIYALTELEELPETILLYNGGA
;
A
#
# COMPACT_ATOMS: atom_id res chain seq x y z
N MET A 1 13.77 0.38 22.14
CA MET A 1 13.73 1.55 21.24
C MET A 1 14.86 1.38 20.24
N ILE A 2 14.55 1.32 18.94
CA ILE A 2 15.56 1.17 17.88
C ILE A 2 15.64 2.44 17.05
N LYS A 3 16.85 2.89 16.74
CA LYS A 3 17.12 4.03 15.86
C LYS A 3 17.63 3.51 14.52
N VAL A 4 16.98 3.92 13.43
CA VAL A 4 17.35 3.59 12.05
C VAL A 4 17.71 4.89 11.34
N ASN A 5 18.95 4.98 10.87
CA ASN A 5 19.37 6.08 10.01
C ASN A 5 19.25 5.64 8.54
N ALA A 6 18.42 6.36 7.78
CA ALA A 6 18.21 6.16 6.35
C ALA A 6 18.33 7.47 5.57
N MET A 7 19.17 8.40 6.06
CA MET A 7 19.47 9.64 5.35
C MET A 7 20.30 9.36 4.09
N GLY A 8 19.95 10.01 2.97
CA GLY A 8 20.59 9.82 1.66
C GLY A 8 20.10 8.59 0.90
N ASP A 9 19.25 7.76 1.50
CA ASP A 9 18.71 6.58 0.85
C ASP A 9 17.51 6.93 -0.02
N VAL A 10 17.61 6.64 -1.32
CA VAL A 10 16.47 6.79 -2.24
C VAL A 10 15.41 5.73 -1.94
N CYS A 11 14.13 6.09 -2.06
CA CYS A 11 13.04 5.14 -1.95
C CYS A 11 13.21 4.00 -2.97
N PRO A 12 13.00 2.72 -2.59
CA PRO A 12 12.26 2.28 -1.39
C PRO A 12 13.13 1.94 -0.16
N ILE A 13 14.44 2.18 -0.18
CA ILE A 13 15.38 1.67 0.84
C ILE A 13 15.00 2.07 2.28
N PRO A 14 14.61 3.32 2.60
CA PRO A 14 14.22 3.69 3.97
C PRO A 14 13.04 2.87 4.52
N VAL A 15 12.09 2.54 3.65
CA VAL A 15 10.90 1.76 4.01
C VAL A 15 11.28 0.32 4.32
N ILE A 16 12.17 -0.27 3.52
CA ILE A 16 12.66 -1.64 3.69
C ILE A 16 13.48 -1.75 4.99
N LYS A 17 14.44 -0.83 5.21
CA LYS A 17 15.25 -0.81 6.43
C LYS A 17 14.39 -0.72 7.68
N THR A 18 13.39 0.17 7.66
CA THR A 18 12.43 0.32 8.78
C THR A 18 11.61 -0.95 8.98
N LYS A 19 11.11 -1.57 7.90
CA LYS A 19 10.33 -2.81 7.96
C LYS A 19 11.15 -3.98 8.52
N ASN A 20 12.42 -4.08 8.15
CA ASN A 20 13.33 -5.12 8.67
C ASN A 20 13.65 -4.89 10.14
N ALA A 21 13.92 -3.64 10.56
CA ALA A 21 14.12 -3.30 11.96
C ALA A 21 12.89 -3.67 12.82
N ILE A 22 11.68 -3.43 12.31
CA ILE A 22 10.43 -3.83 13.00
C ILE A 22 10.30 -5.35 13.08
N LYS A 23 10.72 -6.11 12.06
CA LYS A 23 10.67 -7.59 12.09
C LYS A 23 11.68 -8.19 13.08
N GLU A 24 12.85 -7.58 13.22
CA GLU A 24 13.86 -8.00 14.19
C GLU A 24 13.41 -7.71 15.64
N MET A 25 12.62 -6.66 15.83
CA MET A 25 11.89 -6.37 17.07
C MET A 25 10.61 -7.23 17.17
N ALA A 26 10.77 -8.54 17.34
CA ALA A 26 9.65 -9.48 17.49
C ALA A 26 8.71 -9.10 18.68
N GLU A 27 9.22 -8.35 19.65
CA GLU A 27 8.46 -7.76 20.75
C GLU A 27 8.23 -6.27 20.44
N GLY A 28 6.95 -5.86 20.34
CA GLY A 28 6.59 -4.51 19.91
C GLY A 28 7.30 -3.39 20.69
N GLY A 29 7.50 -2.26 20.04
CA GLY A 29 8.29 -1.17 20.59
C GLY A 29 8.27 0.09 19.73
N VAL A 30 9.11 1.05 20.11
CA VAL A 30 9.23 2.33 19.42
C VAL A 30 10.45 2.31 18.50
N VAL A 31 10.23 2.61 17.22
CA VAL A 31 11.26 2.76 16.18
C VAL A 31 11.35 4.23 15.78
N GLU A 32 12.55 4.78 15.79
CA GLU A 32 12.84 6.11 15.27
C GLU A 32 13.60 6.00 13.95
N VAL A 33 13.11 6.68 12.92
CA VAL A 33 13.71 6.69 11.58
C VAL A 33 14.09 8.12 11.21
N LEU A 34 15.35 8.33 10.85
CA LEU A 34 15.87 9.60 10.33
C LEU A 34 15.91 9.52 8.80
N VAL A 35 15.25 10.46 8.13
CA VAL A 35 15.17 10.56 6.67
C VAL A 35 15.42 11.98 6.18
N ASP A 36 15.81 12.13 4.92
CA ASP A 36 16.29 13.39 4.35
C ASP A 36 15.23 14.21 3.60
N ASN A 37 14.06 13.63 3.29
CA ASN A 37 13.03 14.30 2.51
C ASN A 37 11.59 14.01 2.98
N GLU A 38 10.66 14.90 2.61
CA GLU A 38 9.24 14.78 2.94
C GLU A 38 8.58 13.58 2.25
N ILE A 39 9.09 13.17 1.08
CA ILE A 39 8.56 12.01 0.34
C ILE A 39 8.80 10.71 1.10
N ALA A 40 9.98 10.53 1.71
CA ALA A 40 10.26 9.37 2.56
C ALA A 40 9.34 9.35 3.79
N VAL A 41 9.04 10.51 4.39
CA VAL A 41 8.06 10.62 5.50
C VAL A 41 6.67 10.18 5.04
N GLN A 42 6.21 10.62 3.86
CA GLN A 42 4.94 10.18 3.30
C GLN A 42 4.90 8.67 3.03
N ASN A 43 5.99 8.10 2.50
CA ASN A 43 6.10 6.68 2.23
C ASN A 43 6.11 5.84 3.51
N LEU A 44 6.82 6.30 4.55
CA LEU A 44 6.82 5.69 5.87
C LEU A 44 5.44 5.78 6.54
N THR A 45 4.75 6.92 6.39
CA THR A 45 3.39 7.12 6.89
C THR A 45 2.39 6.16 6.22
N LYS A 46 2.50 6.00 4.90
CA LYS A 46 1.68 5.03 4.14
C LYS A 46 1.96 3.59 4.61
N MET A 47 3.22 3.23 4.78
CA MET A 47 3.62 1.91 5.29
C MET A 47 3.07 1.64 6.70
N ALA A 48 3.18 2.62 7.60
CA ALA A 48 2.66 2.50 8.96
C ALA A 48 1.14 2.33 8.99
N LYS A 49 0.38 3.11 8.20
CA LYS A 49 -1.08 2.96 8.08
C LYS A 49 -1.48 1.59 7.56
N GLN A 50 -0.78 1.08 6.54
CA GLN A 50 -1.04 -0.23 5.97
C GLN A 50 -0.84 -1.36 6.99
N LYS A 51 0.21 -1.24 7.82
CA LYS A 51 0.52 -2.18 8.91
C LYS A 51 -0.22 -1.91 10.22
N GLN A 52 -1.11 -0.93 10.25
CA GLN A 52 -1.87 -0.52 11.44
C GLN A 52 -0.97 -0.07 12.62
N TYR A 53 0.19 0.52 12.33
CA TYR A 53 1.08 1.13 13.31
C TYR A 53 0.74 2.60 13.54
N VAL A 54 1.10 3.11 14.73
CA VAL A 54 0.96 4.54 15.06
C VAL A 54 2.23 5.25 14.65
N CYS A 55 2.14 6.20 13.71
CA CYS A 55 3.28 7.01 13.27
C CYS A 55 3.12 8.48 13.64
N ARG A 56 4.23 9.11 14.04
CA ARG A 56 4.35 10.55 14.28
C ARG A 56 5.61 11.06 13.60
N SER A 57 5.51 12.14 12.83
CA SER A 57 6.65 12.78 12.17
C SER A 57 6.93 14.16 12.78
N GLU A 58 8.20 14.50 12.87
CA GLU A 58 8.71 15.79 13.33
C GLU A 58 9.77 16.29 12.34
N LYS A 59 9.64 17.55 11.90
CA LYS A 59 10.64 18.20 11.04
C LYS A 59 11.69 18.84 11.94
N VAL A 60 12.94 18.39 11.83
CA VAL A 60 14.05 18.86 12.66
C VAL A 60 14.86 19.92 11.90
N ALA A 61 15.10 19.72 10.60
CA ALA A 61 15.75 20.67 9.70
C ALA A 61 15.14 20.61 8.27
N GLU A 62 15.69 21.38 7.32
CA GLU A 62 15.19 21.41 5.92
C GLU A 62 15.25 20.03 5.24
N ASN A 63 16.36 19.30 5.42
CA ASN A 63 16.60 17.98 4.86
C ASN A 63 16.77 16.92 5.96
N GLU A 64 16.10 17.11 7.10
CA GLU A 64 16.16 16.15 8.21
C GLU A 64 14.79 16.03 8.89
N TYR A 65 14.21 14.85 8.75
CA TYR A 65 12.90 14.50 9.30
C TYR A 65 13.05 13.29 10.20
N LYS A 66 12.44 13.38 11.38
CA LYS A 66 12.42 12.30 12.37
C LYS A 66 11.03 11.70 12.40
N VAL A 67 10.91 10.42 12.06
CA VAL A 67 9.65 9.67 12.07
C VAL A 67 9.70 8.64 13.19
N THR A 68 8.80 8.76 14.16
CA THR A 68 8.63 7.82 15.25
C THR A 68 7.45 6.90 14.93
N ILE A 69 7.70 5.59 14.91
CA ILE A 69 6.70 4.55 14.66
C ILE A 69 6.58 3.68 15.91
N THR A 70 5.39 3.62 16.48
CA THR A 70 5.06 2.76 17.62
C THR A 70 4.38 1.50 17.09
N VAL A 71 5.04 0.37 17.30
CA VAL A 71 4.53 -0.96 16.97
C VAL A 71 3.79 -1.49 18.20
N PRO A 72 2.49 -1.81 18.10
CA PRO A 72 1.76 -2.39 19.22
C PRO A 72 2.32 -3.78 19.53
N GLY A 73 2.96 -3.92 20.69
CA GLY A 73 3.36 -5.22 21.23
C GLY A 73 2.18 -5.93 21.87
N THR A 74 2.20 -7.26 21.89
CA THR A 74 1.26 -8.07 22.69
C THR A 74 1.60 -7.95 24.17
N ALA A 75 1.34 -6.79 24.76
CA ALA A 75 1.33 -6.55 26.20
C ALA A 75 0.45 -5.31 26.52
N THR A 76 -0.81 -5.61 26.84
CA THR A 76 -1.77 -4.93 27.72
C THR A 76 -1.47 -3.49 28.22
N THR A 77 -2.33 -2.58 27.76
CA THR A 77 -2.95 -1.39 28.41
C THR A 77 -2.08 -0.31 29.08
N ALA A 78 -2.29 0.94 28.67
CA ALA A 78 -3.12 1.94 29.38
C ALA A 78 -2.90 3.36 28.82
N GLY A 79 -3.96 4.17 28.74
CA GLY A 79 -3.85 5.63 28.78
C GLY A 79 -4.31 6.44 27.56
N THR A 80 -5.63 6.48 27.37
CA THR A 80 -6.45 7.71 27.30
C THR A 80 -5.90 8.97 26.59
N VAL A 81 -6.60 9.40 25.54
CA VAL A 81 -7.04 10.80 25.39
C VAL A 81 -8.46 10.82 24.81
N PRO A 82 -9.45 11.45 25.48
CA PRO A 82 -10.82 11.58 25.01
C PRO A 82 -11.07 12.92 24.30
N GLY A 83 -11.97 12.87 23.30
CA GLY A 83 -12.79 13.98 22.79
C GLY A 83 -12.02 15.11 22.09
N ALA A 84 -12.53 15.86 21.13
CA ALA A 84 -13.84 16.15 20.55
C ALA A 84 -13.52 17.40 19.68
N GLU A 85 -14.13 17.80 18.57
CA GLU A 85 -15.33 17.49 17.79
C GLU A 85 -15.20 18.34 16.50
N ALA A 86 -15.62 17.82 15.34
CA ALA A 86 -16.79 18.27 14.54
C ALA A 86 -16.75 19.73 14.06
N SER A 87 -16.98 20.05 12.78
CA SER A 87 -18.27 20.02 12.06
C SER A 87 -17.98 20.38 10.58
N ALA A 88 -18.47 19.67 9.54
CA ALA A 88 -19.82 19.70 8.92
C ALA A 88 -20.26 21.14 8.49
N ALA A 89 -20.95 21.42 7.38
CA ALA A 89 -21.81 20.66 6.45
C ALA A 89 -21.89 21.45 5.10
N ALA A 90 -22.32 20.90 3.95
CA ALA A 90 -23.69 20.79 3.40
C ALA A 90 -23.62 21.23 1.90
N GLY A 91 -24.41 20.79 0.92
CA GLY A 91 -25.56 19.89 0.87
C GLY A 91 -26.15 19.87 -0.56
N THR A 92 -27.12 18.94 -0.76
CA THR A 92 -28.36 19.00 -1.59
C THR A 92 -28.27 19.31 -3.09
N GLY A 93 -29.04 18.73 -4.02
CA GLY A 93 -30.18 17.79 -4.10
C GLY A 93 -30.25 17.34 -5.59
N GLU A 94 -31.28 16.80 -6.20
CA GLU A 94 -32.54 16.11 -5.89
C GLU A 94 -33.09 15.66 -7.27
N GLU A 95 -33.82 14.54 -7.28
CA GLU A 95 -34.81 13.99 -8.24
C GLU A 95 -34.85 14.39 -9.73
N ALA A 96 -35.06 13.39 -10.59
CA ALA A 96 -36.37 13.22 -11.25
C ALA A 96 -36.45 11.90 -12.05
N ALA A 97 -37.48 11.12 -11.73
CA ALA A 97 -37.92 9.95 -12.45
C ALA A 97 -38.51 10.31 -13.83
N THR A 98 -38.50 9.37 -14.76
CA THR A 98 -39.62 9.16 -15.69
C THR A 98 -39.69 7.68 -16.07
N ALA A 99 -40.93 7.21 -16.12
CA ALA A 99 -41.35 5.83 -16.20
C ALA A 99 -41.31 5.26 -17.64
N GLU A 100 -41.01 3.95 -17.70
CA GLU A 100 -41.57 2.85 -18.52
C GLU A 100 -42.41 3.14 -19.79
N PRO A 101 -42.36 2.26 -20.81
CA PRO A 101 -43.13 1.01 -20.67
C PRO A 101 -42.46 -0.28 -21.17
N ALA A 102 -42.97 -1.35 -20.57
CA ALA A 102 -42.80 -2.77 -20.82
C ALA A 102 -42.87 -3.23 -22.29
N ALA A 103 -42.02 -4.19 -22.62
CA ALA A 103 -42.33 -5.26 -23.57
C ALA A 103 -41.53 -6.52 -23.23
N VAL A 104 -42.22 -7.56 -22.75
CA VAL A 104 -41.69 -8.87 -22.40
C VAL A 104 -41.46 -9.69 -23.67
N SER A 105 -40.28 -10.27 -23.86
CA SER A 105 -40.19 -11.56 -24.57
C SER A 105 -38.89 -12.31 -24.28
N LYS A 106 -39.09 -13.53 -23.75
CA LYS A 106 -38.20 -14.69 -23.74
C LYS A 106 -36.88 -14.57 -22.97
N ALA A 107 -36.89 -15.21 -21.80
CA ALA A 107 -35.68 -15.67 -21.13
C ALA A 107 -34.96 -16.71 -22.01
N GLU A 108 -33.96 -16.27 -22.75
CA GLU A 108 -32.75 -17.05 -22.90
C GLU A 108 -31.85 -16.61 -21.75
N GLU A 109 -31.59 -17.50 -20.79
CA GLU A 109 -30.55 -17.28 -19.80
C GLU A 109 -29.22 -17.20 -20.54
N ALA A 110 -28.84 -15.98 -20.91
CA ALA A 110 -27.50 -15.67 -21.33
C ALA A 110 -26.59 -16.12 -20.17
N ILE A 111 -25.76 -17.12 -20.42
CA ILE A 111 -24.69 -17.50 -19.49
C ILE A 111 -23.75 -16.29 -19.43
N SER A 112 -24.04 -15.41 -18.48
CA SER A 112 -23.22 -14.26 -18.17
C SER A 112 -22.06 -14.77 -17.34
N CYS A 113 -20.89 -14.90 -17.97
CA CYS A 113 -19.65 -15.21 -17.28
C CYS A 113 -19.27 -14.02 -16.39
N MET A 114 -19.91 -13.90 -15.22
CA MET A 114 -19.51 -12.95 -14.20
C MET A 114 -18.33 -13.53 -13.43
N PRO A 115 -17.16 -12.85 -13.40
CA PRO A 115 -16.05 -13.31 -12.58
C PRO A 115 -16.50 -13.35 -11.12
N ASP A 116 -16.16 -14.43 -10.42
CA ASP A 116 -16.52 -14.60 -9.01
C ASP A 116 -15.91 -13.48 -8.16
N SER A 117 -16.73 -12.47 -7.87
CA SER A 117 -16.32 -11.27 -7.15
C SER A 117 -16.27 -11.50 -5.63
N ARG A 118 -16.66 -12.69 -5.16
CA ARG A 118 -16.70 -13.03 -3.72
C ARG A 118 -15.29 -13.21 -3.14
N ARG A 119 -14.28 -13.49 -3.98
CA ARG A 119 -12.89 -13.62 -3.56
C ARG A 119 -12.03 -12.57 -4.28
N LYS A 120 -11.40 -11.67 -3.51
CA LYS A 120 -10.42 -10.72 -4.05
C LYS A 120 -9.10 -11.46 -4.32
N LYS A 121 -9.01 -12.16 -5.45
CA LYS A 121 -7.80 -12.85 -5.87
C LYS A 121 -6.91 -11.90 -6.67
N LYS A 122 -5.65 -11.75 -6.28
CA LYS A 122 -4.65 -10.98 -7.04
C LYS A 122 -3.93 -11.92 -8.00
N LEU A 123 -4.06 -11.64 -9.30
CA LEU A 123 -3.34 -12.31 -10.38
C LEU A 123 -2.32 -11.34 -10.97
N VAL A 124 -1.07 -11.76 -11.10
CA VAL A 124 -0.04 -10.98 -11.80
C VAL A 124 0.29 -11.67 -13.12
N VAL A 125 0.32 -10.89 -14.19
CA VAL A 125 0.62 -11.39 -15.54
C VAL A 125 1.89 -10.74 -16.05
N LEU A 126 2.89 -11.56 -16.38
CA LEU A 126 4.17 -11.12 -16.96
C LEU A 126 4.22 -11.52 -18.43
N ARG A 127 3.96 -10.53 -19.30
CA ARG A 127 3.95 -10.70 -20.76
C ARG A 127 5.34 -10.58 -21.40
N SER A 128 6.28 -9.91 -20.74
CA SER A 128 7.62 -9.63 -21.28
C SER A 128 8.68 -9.77 -20.18
N GLY A 129 9.92 -10.06 -20.57
CA GLY A 129 11.08 -10.04 -19.68
C GLY A 129 11.60 -8.64 -19.35
N LYS A 130 11.10 -7.60 -20.02
CA LYS A 130 11.43 -6.18 -19.78
C LYS A 130 10.18 -5.34 -19.57
N MET A 131 10.31 -4.29 -18.76
CA MET A 131 9.25 -3.32 -18.51
C MET A 131 9.33 -2.18 -19.54
N GLY A 132 8.24 -1.92 -20.26
CA GLY A 132 8.18 -0.90 -21.31
C GLY A 132 8.92 -1.27 -22.61
N GLU A 133 8.89 -0.35 -23.59
CA GLU A 133 9.47 -0.52 -24.94
C GLU A 133 10.68 0.39 -25.18
N GLY A 134 11.14 1.12 -24.16
CA GLY A 134 12.26 2.05 -24.26
C GLY A 134 13.63 1.35 -24.17
N SER A 135 14.49 1.80 -23.25
CA SER A 135 15.78 1.16 -23.00
C SER A 135 15.61 -0.24 -22.41
N ASP A 136 16.28 -1.22 -23.02
CA ASP A 136 16.25 -2.62 -22.58
C ASP A 136 16.95 -2.82 -21.24
N GLU A 137 18.04 -2.10 -20.99
CA GLU A 137 18.79 -2.13 -19.74
C GLU A 137 17.91 -1.65 -18.58
N LEU A 138 17.26 -0.49 -18.76
CA LEU A 138 16.34 0.07 -17.77
C LEU A 138 15.09 -0.82 -17.62
N GLY A 139 14.52 -1.29 -18.74
CA GLY A 139 13.34 -2.15 -18.72
C GLY A 139 13.59 -3.46 -17.97
N THR A 140 14.77 -4.04 -18.11
CA THR A 140 15.18 -5.25 -17.37
C THR A 140 15.37 -4.96 -15.88
N ALA A 141 16.04 -3.84 -15.53
CA ALA A 141 16.22 -3.42 -14.14
C ALA A 141 14.87 -3.16 -13.44
N LEU A 142 13.92 -2.54 -14.15
CA LEU A 142 12.57 -2.29 -13.66
C LEU A 142 11.77 -3.59 -13.49
N MET A 143 11.89 -4.55 -14.41
CA MET A 143 11.24 -5.86 -14.27
C MET A 143 11.75 -6.61 -13.03
N LYS A 144 13.06 -6.60 -12.80
CA LYS A 144 13.68 -7.17 -11.61
C LYS A 144 13.17 -6.51 -10.33
N SER A 145 13.10 -5.17 -10.32
CA SER A 145 12.59 -4.39 -9.19
C SER A 145 11.11 -4.66 -8.91
N PHE A 146 10.31 -4.85 -9.96
CA PHE A 146 8.90 -5.21 -9.84
C PHE A 146 8.71 -6.59 -9.20
N ILE A 147 9.44 -7.61 -9.66
CA ILE A 147 9.39 -8.96 -9.07
C ILE A 147 9.82 -8.92 -7.60
N TYR A 148 10.87 -8.16 -7.27
CA TYR A 148 11.28 -7.96 -5.88
C TYR A 148 10.16 -7.32 -5.05
N ALA A 149 9.51 -6.27 -5.56
CA ALA A 149 8.39 -5.61 -4.88
C ALA A 149 7.20 -6.56 -4.62
N LEU A 150 6.93 -7.53 -5.52
CA LEU A 150 5.90 -8.56 -5.30
C LEU A 150 6.18 -9.40 -4.05
N THR A 151 7.46 -9.68 -3.76
CA THR A 151 7.85 -10.44 -2.55
C THR A 151 7.67 -9.64 -1.26
N GLU A 152 7.57 -8.31 -1.36
CA GLU A 152 7.37 -7.43 -0.21
C GLU A 152 5.90 -7.16 0.11
N LEU A 153 4.98 -7.60 -0.75
CA LEU A 153 3.54 -7.52 -0.52
C LEU A 153 3.14 -8.34 0.71
N GLU A 154 2.21 -7.80 1.50
CA GLU A 154 1.67 -8.49 2.67
C GLU A 154 0.69 -9.59 2.27
N GLU A 155 -0.12 -9.30 1.25
CA GLU A 155 -0.98 -10.27 0.60
C GLU A 155 -0.38 -10.59 -0.77
N LEU A 156 0.22 -11.77 -0.87
CA LEU A 156 0.86 -12.25 -2.09
C LEU A 156 -0.20 -12.53 -3.17
N PRO A 157 0.15 -12.34 -4.46
CA PRO A 157 -0.71 -12.80 -5.53
C PRO A 157 -0.91 -14.32 -5.44
N GLU A 158 -2.13 -14.77 -5.70
CA GLU A 158 -2.47 -16.20 -5.69
C GLU A 158 -1.82 -16.92 -6.87
N THR A 159 -1.58 -16.22 -7.97
CA THR A 159 -0.96 -16.78 -9.16
C THR A 159 -0.16 -15.71 -9.90
N ILE A 160 1.02 -16.11 -10.40
CA ILE A 160 1.79 -15.34 -11.37
C ILE A 160 1.80 -16.12 -12.67
N LEU A 161 1.23 -15.55 -13.73
CA LEU A 161 1.19 -16.15 -15.06
C LEU A 161 2.28 -15.53 -15.93
N LEU A 162 3.21 -16.36 -16.39
CA LEU A 162 4.30 -15.99 -17.27
C LEU A 162 4.06 -16.60 -18.66
N TYR A 163 3.86 -15.77 -19.68
CA TYR A 163 3.82 -16.20 -21.09
C TYR A 163 4.77 -15.38 -21.97
N ASN A 164 5.76 -14.77 -21.34
CA ASN A 164 6.82 -14.02 -22.00
C ASN A 164 7.67 -14.95 -22.88
N GLY A 165 7.48 -14.85 -24.19
CA GLY A 165 8.32 -15.50 -25.19
C GLY A 165 8.23 -17.03 -25.15
N GLY A 166 7.02 -17.57 -25.31
CA GLY A 166 6.86 -19.00 -25.61
C GLY A 166 7.87 -19.48 -26.66
N ALA A 167 8.30 -20.73 -26.53
CA ALA A 167 9.42 -21.34 -27.28
C ALA A 167 9.42 -21.02 -28.79
#